data_AF-A0A285UCJ1-F1
#
_entry.id   AF-A0A285UCJ1-F1
#
_cell.length_a   1.000
_cell.length_b   1.000
_cell.length_c   1.000
_cell.angle_alpha   90.00
_cell.angle_beta   90.00
_cell.angle_gamma   90.00
#
_symmetry.space_group_name_H-M   'P 1'
#
loop_
_entity.id
_entity.type
_entity.pdbx_description
1 polymer ?
#
loop_
_entity_poly.entity_id
_entity_poly.type
_entity_poly.pdbx_seq_one_letter_code
_entity_poly.pdbx_strand_id
1 'polypeptide(L)' 'MPLTGRTHDNIAYIRQMLGELRAVANMEGAEMLRYLIEMAYVEAGDIQSGLRPLSVGGDRNQPAGMAMKTTG' A
#
# COMPACT_ATOMS: atom_id res chain seq x y z
N MET A 1 -22.64 -2.55 9.10
CA MET A 1 -21.80 -3.72 8.76
C MET A 1 -20.37 -3.22 8.63
N PRO A 2 -19.41 -3.59 9.51
CA PRO A 2 -18.09 -2.98 9.48
C PRO A 2 -17.28 -3.60 8.33
N LEU A 3 -16.95 -2.80 7.32
CA LEU A 3 -16.15 -3.21 6.16
C LEU A 3 -14.67 -3.43 6.50
N THR A 4 -14.24 -3.03 7.71
CA THR A 4 -12.84 -2.97 8.13
C THR A 4 -12.20 -4.34 8.35
N GLY A 5 -12.96 -5.33 8.87
CA GLY A 5 -12.44 -6.67 9.13
C GLY A 5 -12.06 -7.42 7.84
N ARG A 6 -12.93 -7.34 6.83
CA ARG A 6 -12.70 -8.00 5.53
C ARG A 6 -11.47 -7.45 4.80
N THR A 7 -11.21 -6.16 4.93
CA THR A 7 -10.06 -5.52 4.29
C THR A 7 -8.75 -5.93 4.96
N HIS A 8 -8.71 -5.99 6.29
CA HIS A 8 -7.53 -6.42 7.02
C HIS A 8 -7.20 -7.90 6.73
N ASP A 9 -8.21 -8.77 6.68
CA ASP A 9 -8.05 -10.18 6.33
C ASP A 9 -7.56 -10.35 4.88
N ASN A 10 -8.07 -9.55 3.94
CA ASN A 10 -7.61 -9.55 2.56
C ASN A 10 -6.13 -9.13 2.44
N ILE A 11 -5.68 -8.12 3.20
CA ILE A 11 -4.28 -7.68 3.19
C ILE A 11 -3.36 -8.72 3.83
N ALA A 12 -3.79 -9.36 4.93
CA ALA A 12 -3.07 -10.47 5.53
C ALA A 12 -2.88 -11.63 4.52
N TYR A 13 -3.93 -11.95 3.76
CA TYR A 13 -3.89 -12.95 2.70
C TYR A 13 -2.94 -12.55 1.56
N ILE A 14 -3.00 -11.30 1.09
CA ILE A 14 -2.07 -10.77 0.08
C ILE A 14 -0.62 -10.89 0.56
N ARG A 15 -0.35 -10.53 1.83
CA ARG A 15 0.98 -10.61 2.42
C ARG A 15 1.50 -12.05 2.48
N GLN A 16 0.64 -13.02 2.77
CA GLN A 16 1.01 -14.44 2.70
C GLN A 16 1.42 -14.85 1.28
N MET A 17 0.60 -14.55 0.27
CA MET A 17 0.91 -14.87 -1.14
C MET A 17 2.22 -14.24 -1.60
N LEU A 18 2.49 -12.99 -1.21
CA LEU A 18 3.74 -12.31 -1.54
C LEU A 18 4.97 -13.03 -0.94
N GLY A 19 4.82 -13.62 0.25
CA GLY A 19 5.86 -14.45 0.86
C GLY A 19 6.18 -15.69 0.03
N GLU A 20 5.15 -16.38 -0.46
CA GLU A 20 5.30 -17.56 -1.33
C GLU A 20 5.95 -17.19 -2.68
N LEU A 21 5.48 -16.11 -3.32
CA LEU A 21 6.03 -15.64 -4.59
C LEU A 21 7.49 -15.18 -4.47
N ARG A 22 7.88 -14.59 -3.33
CA ARG A 22 9.28 -14.20 -3.06
C ARG A 22 10.19 -15.42 -3.05
N ALA A 23 9.73 -16.54 -2.49
CA ALA A 23 10.50 -17.79 -2.48
C ALA A 23 10.68 -18.33 -3.90
N VAL A 24 9.61 -18.34 -4.72
CA VAL A 24 9.68 -18.76 -6.13
C VAL A 24 10.62 -17.86 -6.94
N ALA A 25 10.49 -16.54 -6.83
CA ALA A 25 11.36 -15.61 -7.56
C ALA A 25 12.84 -15.76 -7.15
N ASN A 26 13.12 -16.09 -5.88
CA ASN A 26 14.46 -16.40 -5.42
C ASN A 26 15.00 -17.71 -6.00
N MET A 27 14.17 -18.75 -6.11
CA MET A 27 14.56 -20.03 -6.72
C MET A 27 14.90 -19.88 -8.21
N GLU A 28 14.18 -19.01 -8.91
CA GLU A 28 14.38 -18.74 -10.34
C GLU A 28 15.51 -17.71 -10.62
N GLY A 29 16.15 -17.16 -9.59
CA GLY A 29 17.18 -16.12 -9.75
C GLY A 29 16.65 -14.80 -10.35
N ALA A 30 15.34 -14.55 -10.24
CA ALA A 30 14.68 -13.38 -10.80
C ALA A 30 14.81 -12.17 -9.86
N GLU A 31 16.04 -11.64 -9.70
CA GLU A 31 16.38 -10.62 -8.70
C GLU A 31 15.49 -9.37 -8.73
N MET A 32 15.22 -8.82 -9.92
CA MET A 32 14.37 -7.63 -10.04
C MET A 32 12.92 -7.92 -9.65
N LEU A 33 12.40 -9.09 -10.00
CA LEU A 33 11.04 -9.52 -9.63
C LEU A 33 10.94 -9.74 -8.12
N ARG A 34 11.95 -10.42 -7.54
CA ARG A 34 12.06 -10.63 -6.10
C ARG A 34 12.06 -9.31 -5.33
N TYR A 35 12.82 -8.32 -5.81
CA TYR A 35 12.84 -6.98 -5.21
C TYR A 35 11.45 -6.34 -5.19
N LEU A 36 10.72 -6.37 -6.31
CA LEU A 36 9.37 -5.80 -6.39
C LEU A 36 8.39 -6.51 -5.44
N ILE A 37 8.46 -7.84 -5.36
CA ILE A 37 7.65 -8.63 -4.44
C ILE A 37 7.99 -8.30 -2.98
N GLU A 38 9.27 -8.14 -2.66
CA GLU A 38 9.73 -7.80 -1.31
C GLU A 38 9.25 -6.41 -0.88
N MET A 39 9.31 -5.42 -1.77
CA MET A 39 8.77 -4.09 -1.50
C MET A 39 7.25 -4.12 -1.30
N ALA A 40 6.52 -4.89 -2.10
CA ALA A 40 5.08 -5.09 -1.92
C ALA A 40 4.75 -5.81 -0.59
N TYR A 41 5.57 -6.77 -0.17
CA TYR A 41 5.40 -7.48 1.10
C TYR A 41 5.55 -6.54 2.31
N VAL A 42 6.56 -5.66 2.27
CA VAL A 42 6.76 -4.63 3.31
C VAL A 42 5.58 -3.67 3.34
N GLU A 43 5.13 -3.17 2.19
CA GLU A 43 3.97 -2.28 2.09
C GLU A 43 2.69 -2.91 2.67
N ALA A 44 2.43 -4.18 2.37
CA ALA A 44 1.29 -4.90 2.93
C ALA A 44 1.37 -5.02 4.46
N GLY A 45 2.59 -5.18 5.01
CA GLY A 45 2.81 -5.19 6.46
C GLY A 45 2.55 -3.83 7.12
N ASP A 46 2.97 -2.74 6.48
CA ASP A 46 2.72 -1.38 6.95
C ASP A 46 1.22 -1.04 6.94
N ILE A 47 0.51 -1.44 5.88
CA ILE A 47 -0.95 -1.30 5.76
C ILE A 47 -1.67 -2.12 6.84
N GLN A 48 -1.27 -3.38 7.02
CA GLN A 48 -1.85 -4.28 8.03
C GLN A 48 -1.67 -3.72 9.45
N SER A 49 -0.52 -3.11 9.72
CA SER A 49 -0.20 -2.49 11.02
C SER A 49 -0.88 -1.13 11.24
N GLY A 50 -1.62 -0.63 10.24
CA GLY A 50 -2.25 0.69 10.27
C GLY A 50 -1.26 1.86 10.14
N LEU A 51 -0.01 1.58 9.75
CA LEU A 51 1.03 2.60 9.53
C LEU A 51 0.82 3.36 8.21
N ARG A 52 0.11 2.76 7.25
CA ARG A 52 -0.29 3.42 6.00
C ARG A 52 -1.76 3.15 5.65
N PRO A 53 -2.56 4.17 5.29
CA PRO A 53 -3.90 3.98 4.75
C PRO A 53 -3.84 3.40 3.32
N LEU A 54 -4.85 2.63 2.93
CA LEU A 54 -4.97 1.93 1.63
C LEU A 54 -5.08 2.83 0.37
N SER A 55 -4.80 4.12 0.46
CA SER A 55 -5.15 5.06 -0.61
C SER A 55 -4.05 5.20 -1.67
N VAL A 56 -4.21 4.51 -2.81
CA VAL A 56 -3.91 5.09 -4.14
C VAL A 56 -5.10 5.99 -4.50
N GLY A 57 -5.14 7.16 -3.88
CA GLY A 57 -6.27 8.06 -3.97
C GLY A 57 -5.89 9.36 -3.30
N GLY A 58 -4.88 10.03 -3.87
CA GLY A 58 -4.72 11.44 -3.63
C GLY A 58 -6.04 12.11 -3.96
N ASP A 59 -6.61 12.80 -2.99
CA ASP A 59 -7.58 13.83 -3.25
C ASP A 59 -6.94 14.81 -4.25
N ARG A 60 -7.17 14.58 -5.54
CA ARG A 60 -6.78 15.49 -6.63
C ARG A 60 -7.78 16.64 -6.74
N ASN A 61 -8.38 17.10 -5.64
CA ASN A 61 -9.31 18.23 -5.68
C ASN A 61 -9.29 19.16 -4.46
N GLN A 62 -8.20 19.25 -3.70
CA GLN A 62 -8.03 20.36 -2.77
C GLN A 62 -6.90 21.29 -3.19
N PRO A 63 -7.18 22.34 -3.99
CA PRO A 63 -6.29 23.49 -4.01
C PRO A 63 -6.29 24.07 -2.59
N ALA A 64 -5.19 23.82 -1.88
CA ALA A 64 -4.86 24.45 -0.62
C ALA A 64 -5.06 25.96 -0.76
N GLY A 65 -5.73 26.54 0.23
CA GLY A 65 -6.20 27.91 0.20
C GLY A 65 -5.11 28.92 -0.17
N MET A 66 -5.46 29.83 -1.08
CA MET A 66 -4.81 31.12 -1.19
C MET A 66 -5.88 32.20 -1.03
N ALA A 67 -6.30 32.41 0.21
CA ALA A 67 -7.02 33.63 0.58
C ALA A 67 -6.03 34.80 0.51
N MET A 68 -5.78 35.32 -0.69
CA MET A 68 -5.10 36.60 -0.85
C MET A 68 -6.12 37.68 -0.48
N LYS A 69 -5.96 38.27 0.71
CA LYS A 69 -6.62 39.55 1.02
C LYS A 69 -5.94 40.59 0.12
N THR A 70 -6.60 40.94 -0.98
CA THR A 70 -6.26 42.11 -1.79
C THR A 70 -7.32 43.18 -1.57
N THR A 71 -6.87 44.27 -0.94
CA THR A 71 -7.22 45.68 -1.15
C THR A 71 -8.70 46.11 -1.15
N GLY A 72 -9.01 46.95 -0.16
CA GLY A 72 -10.06 47.96 -0.14
C GLY A 72 -9.71 48.99 0.91
#